data_AF-A0A0N4XRK7-F1
#
_entry.id   AF-A0A0N4XRK7-F1
#
_cell.length_a   1.000
_cell.length_b   1.000
_cell.length_c   1.000
_cell.angle_alpha   90.00
_cell.angle_beta   90.00
_cell.angle_gamma   90.00
#
_symmetry.space_group_name_H-M   'P 1'
#
loop_
_entity.id
_entity.type
_entity.pdbx_description
1 polymer ?
#
loop_
_entity_poly.entity_id
_entity_poly.type
_entity_poly.pdbx_seq_one_letter_code
_entity_poly.pdbx_strand_id
1 'polypeptide(L)' 'MDYETAKSEMIGNGSAYVDRYTPYVLDVKREGRGTVFSSGDFWAEHRRFSMRTLRKFAMRDTVMEERIMDEFHLK' A
#
# COMPACT_ATOMS: atom_id res chain seq x y z
N MET A 1 -21.26 -2.37 -6.39
CA MET A 1 -20.49 -2.79 -7.57
C MET A 1 -20.48 -4.30 -7.55
N ASP A 2 -21.01 -4.94 -8.59
CA ASP A 2 -20.92 -6.39 -8.74
C ASP A 2 -19.48 -6.81 -9.08
N TYR A 3 -19.17 -8.09 -8.91
CA TYR A 3 -17.83 -8.63 -9.11
C TYR A 3 -17.31 -8.43 -10.54
N GLU A 4 -18.16 -8.63 -11.56
CA GLU A 4 -17.75 -8.53 -12.95
C GLU A 4 -17.39 -7.09 -13.31
N THR A 5 -18.20 -6.13 -12.86
CA THR A 5 -17.90 -4.69 -12.98
C THR A 5 -16.60 -4.33 -12.24
N ALA A 6 -16.42 -4.80 -11.00
CA ALA A 6 -15.20 -4.51 -10.22
C ALA A 6 -13.94 -5.06 -10.89
N LYS A 7 -14.02 -6.29 -11.41
CA LYS A 7 -12.93 -6.93 -12.12
C LYS A 7 -12.60 -6.20 -13.42
N SER A 8 -13.61 -5.87 -14.23
CA SER A 8 -13.42 -5.14 -15.48
C SER A 8 -12.76 -3.79 -15.25
N GLU A 9 -13.28 -2.99 -14.32
CA GLU A 9 -12.80 -1.63 -14.09
C GLU A 9 -11.45 -1.59 -13.36
N MET A 10 -11.31 -2.29 -12.23
CA MET A 10 -10.11 -2.16 -11.39
C MET A 10 -8.90 -2.93 -11.92
N ILE A 11 -9.12 -4.02 -12.67
CA ILE A 11 -8.04 -4.83 -13.25
C ILE A 11 -7.86 -4.52 -14.74
N GLY A 12 -8.95 -4.58 -15.52
CA GLY A 12 -8.90 -4.33 -16.97
C GLY A 12 -8.57 -2.88 -17.31
N ASN A 13 -9.25 -1.94 -16.66
CA ASN A 13 -9.03 -0.50 -16.83
C ASN A 13 -8.24 0.12 -15.65
N GLY A 14 -7.38 -0.67 -15.00
CA GLY A 14 -6.73 -0.27 -13.74
C GLY A 14 -5.88 1.00 -13.82
N SER A 15 -5.39 1.37 -15.01
CA SER A 15 -4.66 2.64 -15.23
C SER A 15 -5.52 3.88 -15.05
N ALA A 16 -6.83 3.80 -15.32
CA ALA A 16 -7.77 4.91 -15.12
C ALA A 16 -8.09 5.15 -13.63
N TYR A 17 -7.85 4.15 -12.77
CA TYR A 17 -8.19 4.17 -11.34
C TYR A 17 -6.95 4.13 -10.43
N VAL A 18 -5.80 4.61 -10.93
CA VAL A 18 -4.54 4.65 -10.16
C VAL A 18 -4.60 5.67 -9.03
N ASP A 19 -5.25 6.80 -9.30
CA ASP A 19 -5.45 7.86 -8.34
C ASP A 19 -6.56 7.54 -7.35
N ARG A 20 -6.47 8.16 -6.18
CA ARG A 20 -7.33 7.89 -5.04
C ARG A 20 -7.96 9.16 -4.52
N TYR A 21 -9.19 9.04 -4.08
CA TYR A 21 -9.79 10.06 -3.23
C TYR A 21 -9.11 10.04 -1.86
N THR A 22 -8.56 11.18 -1.44
CA THR A 22 -8.02 11.37 -0.10
C THR A 22 -8.94 12.30 0.69
N PRO A 23 -9.58 11.81 1.77
CA PRO A 23 -10.34 12.65 2.68
C PRO A 23 -9.46 13.78 3.24
N TYR A 24 -9.98 15.01 3.25
CA TYR A 24 -9.23 16.21 3.67
C TYR A 24 -8.51 16.02 5.02
N VAL A 25 -9.17 15.45 6.02
CA VAL A 25 -8.60 15.19 7.35
C VAL A 25 -7.32 14.34 7.31
N LEU A 26 -7.20 13.45 6.33
CA LEU A 26 -6.03 12.59 6.15
C LEU A 26 -4.92 13.27 5.36
N ASP A 27 -5.23 14.34 4.64
CA ASP A 27 -4.29 15.11 3.83
C ASP A 27 -3.72 16.34 4.55
N VAL A 28 -4.45 16.95 5.50
CA VAL A 28 -4.01 18.18 6.20
C VAL A 28 -2.58 18.09 6.76
N LYS A 29 -2.19 16.90 7.23
CA LYS A 29 -0.83 16.65 7.75
C LYS A 29 0.09 15.94 6.77
N ARG A 30 -0.46 15.30 5.74
CA ARG A 30 0.30 14.49 4.78
C ARG A 30 0.69 15.28 3.54
N GLU A 31 -0.07 16.31 3.18
CA GLU A 31 0.21 17.22 2.07
C GLU A 31 0.51 16.47 0.76
N GLY A 32 -0.33 15.48 0.43
CA GLY A 32 -0.17 14.63 -0.75
C GLY A 32 0.96 13.60 -0.65
N ARG A 33 1.56 13.40 0.53
CA ARG A 33 2.69 12.47 0.75
C ARG A 33 2.28 11.14 1.40
N GLY A 34 3.23 10.21 1.39
CA GLY A 34 3.09 8.84 1.88
C GLY A 34 2.88 7.81 0.76
N THR A 35 2.34 6.65 1.11
CA THR A 35 2.09 5.55 0.16
C THR A 35 0.60 5.20 0.04
N VAL A 36 -0.21 5.50 1.06
CA VAL A 36 -1.63 5.10 1.12
C VAL A 36 -2.56 6.16 0.55
N PHE A 37 -2.30 7.44 0.84
CA PHE A 37 -3.18 8.58 0.54
C PHE A 37 -2.53 9.62 -0.41
N SER A 38 -1.53 9.21 -1.16
CA SER A 38 -0.85 10.02 -2.18
C SER A 38 -1.18 9.52 -3.59
N SER A 39 -0.95 10.36 -4.59
CA SER A 39 -1.23 10.09 -6.00
C SER A 39 -0.08 10.54 -6.92
N GLY A 40 -0.16 10.20 -8.21
CA GLY A 40 0.86 10.55 -9.21
C GLY A 40 2.24 9.93 -8.99
N ASP A 41 3.26 10.57 -9.55
CA ASP A 41 4.65 10.04 -9.58
C ASP A 41 5.22 9.80 -8.18
N PHE A 42 4.95 10.72 -7.24
CA PHE A 42 5.39 10.58 -5.86
C PHE A 42 4.91 9.26 -5.25
N TRP A 43 3.63 8.94 -5.41
CA TRP A 43 3.06 7.68 -4.93
C TRP A 43 3.68 6.47 -5.64
N ALA A 44 3.86 6.54 -6.96
CA ALA A 44 4.39 5.43 -7.73
C ALA A 44 5.81 5.05 -7.28
N GLU A 45 6.66 6.06 -7.06
CA GLU A 45 8.02 5.87 -6.56
C GLU A 45 8.03 5.35 -5.11
N HIS A 46 7.28 5.99 -4.21
CA HIS A 46 7.24 5.59 -2.79
C HIS A 46 6.69 4.17 -2.61
N ARG A 47 5.65 3.79 -3.36
CA ARG A 47 5.10 2.43 -3.35
C ARG A 47 6.14 1.41 -3.81
N ARG A 48 6.83 1.69 -4.92
CA ARG A 48 7.87 0.80 -5.46
C ARG A 48 9.01 0.62 -4.47
N PHE A 49 9.50 1.72 -3.88
CA PHE A 49 10.53 1.69 -2.85
C PHE A 49 10.08 0.92 -1.62
N SER A 50 8.94 1.28 -1.03
CA SER A 50 8.41 0.68 0.20
C SER A 50 8.22 -0.83 0.05
N MET A 51 7.61 -1.29 -1.05
CA MET A 51 7.37 -2.71 -1.28
C MET A 51 8.66 -3.50 -1.51
N ARG A 52 9.68 -2.89 -2.15
CA ARG A 52 11.00 -3.51 -2.29
C ARG A 52 11.67 -3.65 -0.92
N THR A 53 11.64 -2.62 -0.10
CA THR A 53 12.22 -2.61 1.25
C THR A 53 11.53 -3.60 2.18
N LEU A 54 10.20 -3.61 2.22
CA LEU A 54 9.42 -4.55 3.04
C LEU A 54 9.69 -6.01 2.66
N ARG A 55 9.72 -6.32 1.36
CA ARG A 55 10.11 -7.66 0.91
C ARG A 55 11.52 -8.00 1.34
N LYS A 56 12.50 -7.11 1.09
CA LYS A 56 13.91 -7.41 1.38
C LYS A 56 14.21 -7.59 2.87
N PHE A 57 13.61 -6.79 3.74
CA PHE A 57 14.02 -6.69 5.14
C PHE A 57 13.04 -7.30 6.15
N ALA A 58 11.75 -7.42 5.80
CA ALA A 58 10.74 -7.92 6.73
C ALA A 58 10.15 -9.26 6.25
N MET A 59 9.75 -9.35 4.98
CA MET A 59 8.86 -10.43 4.53
C MET A 59 9.53 -11.58 3.77
N ARG A 60 10.79 -11.44 3.33
CA ARG A 60 11.48 -12.53 2.60
C ARG A 60 12.03 -13.60 3.54
N ASP A 61 12.43 -13.20 4.74
CA ASP A 61 13.07 -14.06 5.72
C ASP A 61 12.11 -14.25 6.92
N THR A 62 12.44 -15.14 7.87
CA THR A 62 11.60 -15.41 9.06
C THR A 62 11.49 -14.24 10.04
N VAL A 63 12.15 -13.11 9.76
CA VAL A 63 12.21 -11.94 10.66
C VAL A 63 10.81 -11.43 11.03
N MET A 64 9.89 -11.29 10.06
CA MET A 64 8.53 -10.84 10.38
C MET A 64 7.76 -11.86 11.20
N GLU A 65 7.86 -13.15 10.87
CA GLU A 65 7.26 -14.23 11.65
C GLU A 65 7.79 -14.24 13.08
N GLU A 66 9.10 -14.18 13.26
CA GLU A 66 9.76 -14.13 14.55
C GLU A 66 9.29 -12.93 15.37
N ARG A 67 9.19 -11.74 14.77
CA ARG A 67 8.70 -10.53 15.45
C ARG A 67 7.24 -10.66 15.86
N ILE A 68 6.40 -11.24 15.00
CA ILE A 68 4.99 -11.51 15.32
C ILE A 68 4.90 -12.46 16.51
N MET A 69 5.67 -13.55 16.51
CA MET A 69 5.66 -14.53 17.61
C MET A 69 6.18 -13.94 18.93
N ASP A 70 7.20 -13.07 18.87
CA ASP A 70 7.71 -12.34 20.03
C ASP A 70 6.63 -11.41 20.62
N GLU A 71 5.86 -10.69 19.78
CA GLU A 71 4.75 -9.82 20.23
C GLU A 71 3.63 -10.59 20.94
N PHE A 72 3.42 -11.86 20.59
CA PHE A 72 2.45 -12.73 21.26
C PHE A 72 3.01 -13.46 22.50
N HIS A 73 4.28 -13.23 22.86
CA HIS A 73 5.00 -14.01 23.89
C HIS A 73 4.92 -15.52 23.66
N LEU A 74 4.86 -15.94 22.39
CA LEU A 74 4.82 -17.35 22.00
C LEU A 74 6.22 -17.95 21.81
N LYS A 75 7.26 -17.21 22.17
CA LYS A 75 8.64 -17.67 22.31
C LYS A 75 9.06 -17.73 23.77
#